data_AF-A0A534QJ83-F1
#
_entry.id   AF-A0A534QJ83-F1
#
_cell.length_a   1.000
_cell.length_b   1.000
_cell.length_c   1.000
_cell.angle_alpha   90.00
_cell.angle_beta   90.00
_cell.angle_gamma   90.00
#
_symmetry.space_group_name_H-M   'P 1'
#
loop_
_entity.id
_entity.type
_entity.pdbx_description
1 polymer ?
#
loop_
_entity_poly.entity_id
_entity_poly.type
_entity_poly.pdbx_seq_one_letter_code
_entity_poly.pdbx_strand_id
1 'polypeptide(L)'
;DALVGERWQVGTAVLEVSEPRVPCWRLGVRMNDKMFPRRFTEALRPGPYLRIVVEGDVGAGDEIRVVERPGHDLTIRDVFRIYTRDRDEVERLLAVPRMSESWRRWAQEFLQKTKGRSAGSAEPGCC
;
A
#
# COMPACT_ATOMS: atom_id res chain seq x y z
N ASP A 1 -4.78 3.94 12.28
CA ASP A 1 -4.31 3.33 11.01
C ASP A 1 -2.97 2.65 11.25
N ALA A 2 -2.63 1.65 10.45
CA ALA A 2 -1.39 0.88 10.59
C ALA A 2 -0.25 1.51 9.77
N LEU A 3 0.97 1.58 10.32
CA LEU A 3 2.16 2.02 9.61
C LEU A 3 2.76 0.88 8.79
N VAL A 4 3.30 1.19 7.60
CA VAL A 4 4.03 0.20 6.80
C VAL A 4 5.26 -0.27 7.57
N GLY A 5 5.46 -1.58 7.72
CA GLY A 5 6.58 -2.14 8.48
C GLY A 5 6.40 -2.09 10.00
N GLU A 6 5.20 -1.81 10.50
CA GLU A 6 4.82 -2.08 11.89
C GLU A 6 4.76 -3.59 12.11
N ARG A 7 5.26 -4.08 13.25
CA ARG A 7 5.22 -5.50 13.60
C ARG A 7 4.24 -5.77 14.72
N TRP A 8 3.40 -6.76 14.49
CA TRP A 8 2.33 -7.18 15.37
C TRP A 8 2.60 -8.60 15.83
N GLN A 9 2.56 -8.81 17.14
CA GLN A 9 2.46 -10.15 17.70
C GLN A 9 0.99 -10.52 17.84
N VAL A 10 0.64 -11.70 17.33
CA VAL A 10 -0.70 -12.30 17.46
C VAL A 10 -0.49 -13.78 17.77
N GLY A 11 -0.99 -14.25 18.91
CA GLY A 11 -0.65 -15.58 19.40
C GLY A 11 0.87 -15.74 19.56
N THR A 12 1.44 -16.74 18.90
CA THR A 12 2.91 -16.96 18.86
C THR A 12 3.58 -16.44 17.58
N ALA A 13 2.80 -15.93 16.62
CA ALA A 13 3.31 -15.40 15.36
C ALA A 13 3.73 -13.92 15.49
N VAL A 14 4.72 -13.52 14.69
CA VAL A 14 5.06 -12.11 14.45
C VAL A 14 4.81 -11.78 12.99
N LEU A 15 3.91 -10.83 12.78
CA LEU A 15 3.44 -10.39 11.47
C LEU A 15 3.85 -8.95 11.22
N GLU A 16 4.20 -8.61 9.99
CA GLU A 16 4.60 -7.25 9.61
C GLU A 16 3.62 -6.68 8.58
N VAL A 17 3.15 -5.47 8.86
CA VAL A 17 2.26 -4.70 7.98
C VAL A 17 2.99 -4.39 6.67
N SER A 18 2.51 -4.92 5.55
CA SER A 18 3.25 -4.88 4.29
C SER A 18 2.70 -3.86 3.29
N GLU A 19 1.43 -3.99 2.93
CA GLU A 19 0.83 -3.23 1.82
C GLU A 19 -0.69 -3.15 1.91
N PRO A 20 -1.33 -2.14 1.29
CA PRO A 20 -2.78 -2.07 1.25
C PRO A 20 -3.39 -3.15 0.36
N ARG A 21 -4.60 -3.58 0.70
CA ARG A 21 -5.45 -4.30 -0.23
C ARG A 21 -5.91 -3.38 -1.37
N VAL A 22 -5.57 -3.72 -2.61
CA VAL A 22 -6.17 -3.10 -3.79
C VAL A 22 -7.45 -3.86 -4.18
N PRO A 23 -8.62 -3.21 -4.25
CA PRO A 23 -9.86 -3.89 -4.60
C PRO A 23 -9.84 -4.35 -6.06
N CYS A 24 -10.40 -5.54 -6.32
CA CYS A 24 -10.57 -6.07 -7.68
C CYS A 24 -12.04 -6.38 -7.95
N TRP A 25 -12.38 -6.70 -9.21
CA TRP A 25 -13.76 -6.97 -9.63
C TRP A 25 -14.43 -8.11 -8.83
N ARG A 26 -13.66 -9.10 -8.35
CA ARG A 26 -14.17 -10.19 -7.49
C ARG A 26 -14.77 -9.69 -6.18
N LEU A 27 -14.27 -8.57 -5.64
CA LEU A 27 -14.87 -7.95 -4.47
C LEU A 27 -16.28 -7.43 -4.80
N GLY A 28 -16.48 -6.86 -5.99
CA GLY A 28 -17.81 -6.44 -6.44
C GLY A 28 -18.79 -7.61 -6.56
N VAL A 29 -18.33 -8.74 -7.10
CA VAL A 29 -19.15 -9.97 -7.16
C VAL A 29 -19.50 -10.47 -5.76
N ARG A 30 -18.53 -10.53 -4.84
CA ARG A 30 -18.76 -10.98 -3.46
C ARG A 30 -19.76 -10.10 -2.71
N MET A 31 -19.74 -8.80 -2.97
CA MET A 31 -20.64 -7.83 -2.35
C MET A 31 -21.97 -7.67 -3.09
N ASN A 32 -22.21 -8.47 -4.15
CA ASN A 32 -23.35 -8.36 -5.06
C ASN A 32 -23.55 -6.93 -5.60
N ASP A 33 -22.45 -6.23 -5.90
CA ASP A 33 -22.47 -4.86 -6.41
C ASP A 33 -21.23 -4.55 -7.24
N LYS A 34 -21.43 -4.32 -8.55
CA LYS A 34 -20.35 -4.03 -9.51
C LYS A 34 -19.61 -2.71 -9.23
N MET A 35 -20.26 -1.75 -8.57
CA MET A 35 -19.70 -0.46 -8.18
C MET A 35 -19.00 -0.50 -6.81
N PHE A 36 -19.07 -1.63 -6.10
CA PHE A 36 -18.42 -1.76 -4.79
C PHE A 36 -16.91 -1.47 -4.81
N PRO A 37 -16.11 -1.90 -5.81
CA PRO A 37 -14.69 -1.54 -5.87
C PRO A 37 -14.46 -0.03 -5.90
N ARG A 38 -15.32 0.72 -6.59
CA ARG A 38 -15.25 2.20 -6.60
C ARG A 38 -15.55 2.76 -5.21
N ARG A 39 -16.61 2.30 -4.55
CA ARG A 39 -16.97 2.73 -3.18
C ARG A 39 -15.91 2.35 -2.14
N PHE A 40 -15.27 1.19 -2.30
CA PHE A 40 -14.15 0.75 -1.47
C PHE A 40 -12.98 1.72 -1.61
N THR A 41 -12.62 2.07 -2.84
CA THR A 41 -11.58 3.07 -3.12
C THR A 41 -11.96 4.44 -2.57
N GLU A 42 -13.23 4.83 -2.69
CA GLU A 42 -13.74 6.10 -2.15
C GLU A 42 -13.66 6.17 -0.62
N ALA A 43 -13.91 5.06 0.06
CA ALA A 43 -13.85 5.01 1.52
C ALA A 43 -12.43 5.09 2.10
N LEU A 44 -11.38 4.85 1.30
CA LEU A 44 -9.97 4.84 1.73
C LEU A 44 -9.71 3.97 2.96
N ARG A 45 -10.42 2.84 3.12
CA ARG A 45 -10.25 1.88 4.23
C ARG A 45 -9.81 0.52 3.71
N PRO A 46 -8.61 0.39 3.11
CA PRO A 46 -8.20 -0.83 2.43
C PRO A 46 -7.92 -1.99 3.38
N GLY A 47 -7.46 -1.69 4.59
CA GLY A 47 -6.83 -2.68 5.47
C GLY A 47 -5.46 -3.13 4.94
N PRO A 48 -4.60 -3.66 5.83
CA PRO A 48 -3.29 -4.18 5.46
C PRO A 48 -3.33 -5.66 5.03
N TYR A 49 -2.45 -6.03 4.11
CA TYR A 49 -1.85 -7.36 4.12
C TYR A 49 -0.71 -7.40 5.14
N LEU A 50 -0.47 -8.60 5.67
CA LEU A 50 0.59 -8.88 6.62
C LEU A 50 1.53 -9.92 6.01
N ARG A 51 2.84 -9.73 6.15
CA ARG A 51 3.85 -10.74 5.85
C ARG A 51 4.28 -11.43 7.14
N ILE A 52 4.61 -12.71 7.06
CA ILE A 52 5.07 -13.47 8.22
C ILE A 52 6.56 -13.15 8.45
N VAL A 53 6.90 -12.70 9.66
CA VAL A 53 8.29 -12.49 10.11
C VAL A 53 8.74 -13.69 10.96
N VAL A 54 7.84 -14.16 11.83
CA VAL A 54 8.02 -15.37 12.63
C VAL A 54 6.75 -16.19 12.51
N GLU A 55 6.87 -17.42 12.05
CA GLU A 55 5.77 -18.39 12.00
C GLU A 55 5.30 -18.74 13.42
N GLY A 56 4.01 -19.02 13.56
CA GLY A 56 3.40 -19.37 14.83
C GLY A 56 1.91 -19.63 14.68
N ASP A 57 1.29 -19.96 15.79
CA ASP A 57 -0.14 -20.23 15.90
C ASP A 57 -0.90 -18.93 16.18
N VAL A 58 -2.04 -18.79 15.50
CA VAL A 58 -2.97 -17.67 15.64
C VAL A 58 -4.39 -18.24 15.82
N GLY A 59 -5.06 -17.79 16.88
CA GLY A 59 -6.41 -18.18 17.24
C GLY A 59 -7.40 -17.00 17.32
N ALA A 60 -8.69 -17.32 17.24
CA ALA A 60 -9.73 -16.34 17.49
C ALA A 60 -9.68 -15.87 18.95
N GLY A 61 -9.67 -14.56 19.16
CA GLY A 61 -9.56 -13.96 20.50
C GLY A 61 -8.13 -13.63 20.92
N ASP A 62 -7.11 -14.02 20.15
CA ASP A 62 -5.73 -13.60 20.43
C ASP A 62 -5.61 -12.08 20.35
N GLU A 63 -4.91 -11.53 21.34
CA GLU A 63 -4.62 -10.10 21.39
C GLU A 63 -3.62 -9.73 20.28
N ILE A 64 -3.88 -8.61 19.60
CA ILE A 64 -2.96 -8.02 18.64
C ILE A 64 -2.12 -6.98 19.36
N ARG A 65 -0.83 -7.26 19.56
CA ARG A 65 0.11 -6.33 20.21
C ARG A 65 1.09 -5.75 19.22
N VAL A 66 1.23 -4.44 19.20
CA VAL A 66 2.28 -3.77 18.42
C VAL A 66 3.60 -3.89 19.15
N VAL A 67 4.52 -4.70 18.61
CA VAL A 67 5.83 -4.96 19.23
C VAL A 67 6.95 -4.12 18.62
N GLU A 68 6.75 -3.58 17.41
CA GLU A 68 7.72 -2.70 16.76
C GLU A 68 7.00 -1.67 15.89
N ARG A 69 7.39 -0.40 16.02
CA ARG A 69 6.96 0.69 15.13
C ARG A 69 8.12 1.20 14.28
N PRO A 70 7.91 1.46 12.98
CA PRO A 70 8.94 2.04 12.11
C PRO A 70 9.17 3.52 12.42
N GLY A 71 10.31 4.07 12.00
CA GLY A 71 10.67 5.48 12.18
C GLY A 71 10.07 6.46 11.16
N HIS A 72 8.93 6.13 10.53
CA HIS A 72 8.24 6.99 9.57
C HIS A 72 6.75 7.05 9.86
N ASP A 73 6.03 7.96 9.20
CA ASP A 73 4.61 8.22 9.40
C ASP A 73 3.70 7.58 8.33
N LEU A 74 4.27 6.98 7.28
CA LEU A 74 3.51 6.45 6.16
C LEU A 74 2.59 5.29 6.58
N THR A 75 1.28 5.53 6.53
CA THR A 75 0.25 4.54 6.83
C THR A 75 -0.16 3.73 5.60
N ILE A 76 -0.83 2.60 5.83
CA ILE A 76 -1.46 1.81 4.76
C ILE A 76 -2.53 2.59 4.00
N ARG A 77 -3.24 3.51 4.68
CA ARG A 77 -4.16 4.44 4.02
C ARG A 77 -3.41 5.39 3.08
N ASP A 78 -2.26 5.92 3.50
CA ASP A 78 -1.45 6.82 2.67
C ASP A 78 -0.95 6.10 1.42
N VAL A 79 -0.39 4.89 1.54
CA VAL A 79 0.04 4.11 0.37
C VAL A 79 -1.11 3.92 -0.63
N PHE A 80 -2.31 3.57 -0.13
CA PHE A 80 -3.47 3.39 -0.98
C PHE A 80 -3.97 4.70 -1.61
N ARG A 81 -3.92 5.82 -0.88
CA ARG A 81 -4.26 7.15 -1.38
C ARG A 81 -3.31 7.57 -2.50
N ILE A 82 -2.00 7.41 -2.29
CA ILE A 82 -0.96 7.72 -3.26
C ILE A 82 -1.12 6.88 -4.53
N TYR A 83 -1.46 5.59 -4.38
CA TYR A 83 -1.70 4.71 -5.53
C TYR A 83 -2.89 5.16 -6.40
N THR A 84 -3.98 5.58 -5.74
CA THR A 84 -5.29 5.77 -6.38
C THR A 84 -5.56 7.21 -6.81
N ARG A 85 -4.96 8.21 -6.14
CA ARG A 85 -5.28 9.63 -6.32
C ARG A 85 -4.03 10.51 -6.32
N ASP A 86 -3.29 10.52 -5.22
CA ASP A 86 -2.27 11.54 -4.94
C ASP A 86 -0.89 11.05 -5.39
N ARG A 87 -0.77 10.81 -6.70
CA ARG A 87 0.41 10.16 -7.29
C ARG A 87 1.67 11.04 -7.31
N ASP A 88 1.53 12.32 -7.03
CA ASP A 88 2.61 13.27 -6.83
C ASP A 88 3.44 12.95 -5.58
N GLU A 89 2.85 12.31 -4.56
CA GLU A 89 3.55 11.89 -3.35
C GLU A 89 4.29 10.53 -3.49
N VAL A 90 4.36 9.94 -4.68
CA VAL A 90 4.92 8.59 -4.94
C VAL A 90 6.33 8.38 -4.40
N GLU A 91 7.16 9.43 -4.34
CA GLU A 91 8.54 9.36 -3.84
C GLU A 91 8.60 8.95 -2.36
N ARG A 92 7.55 9.27 -1.57
CA ARG A 92 7.46 8.89 -0.16
C ARG A 92 7.52 7.38 0.05
N LEU A 93 7.03 6.58 -0.91
CA LEU A 93 7.06 5.12 -0.81
C LEU A 93 8.48 4.56 -0.87
N LEU A 94 9.39 5.25 -1.58
CA LEU A 94 10.78 4.83 -1.72
C LEU A 94 11.61 5.13 -0.47
N ALA A 95 11.18 6.10 0.35
CA ALA A 95 11.81 6.44 1.62
C ALA A 95 11.51 5.40 2.73
N VAL A 96 10.57 4.48 2.52
CA VAL A 96 10.19 3.48 3.52
C VAL A 96 11.07 2.22 3.43
N PRO A 97 11.90 1.91 4.45
CA PRO A 97 12.84 0.79 4.39
C PRO A 97 12.21 -0.60 4.26
N ARG A 98 10.99 -0.79 4.76
CA ARG A 98 10.26 -2.07 4.75
C ARG A 98 9.12 -2.15 3.73
N MET A 99 9.08 -1.21 2.78
CA MET A 99 8.11 -1.25 1.69
C MET A 99 8.28 -2.54 0.89
N SER A 100 7.19 -3.19 0.48
CA SER A 100 7.29 -4.40 -0.33
C SER A 100 7.90 -4.10 -1.71
N GLU A 101 8.55 -5.10 -2.29
CA GLU A 101 9.27 -4.94 -3.57
C GLU A 101 8.34 -4.57 -4.72
N SER A 102 7.12 -5.10 -4.73
CA SER A 102 6.10 -4.77 -5.73
C SER A 102 5.75 -3.28 -5.70
N TRP A 103 5.56 -2.70 -4.52
CA TRP A 103 5.26 -1.28 -4.35
C TRP A 103 6.46 -0.37 -4.66
N ARG A 104 7.66 -0.78 -4.27
CA ARG A 104 8.90 -0.07 -4.65
C ARG A 104 9.07 -0.04 -6.16
N ARG A 105 8.91 -1.19 -6.82
CA ARG A 105 9.02 -1.30 -8.28
C ARG A 105 7.98 -0.43 -8.97
N TRP A 106 6.72 -0.50 -8.53
CA TRP A 106 5.65 0.34 -9.06
C TRP A 106 6.00 1.84 -8.94
N ALA A 107 6.48 2.29 -7.78
CA ALA A 107 6.85 3.69 -7.56
C ALA A 107 8.01 4.13 -8.47
N GLN A 108 9.05 3.30 -8.62
CA GLN A 108 10.18 3.55 -9.52
C GLN A 108 9.73 3.65 -10.98
N GLU A 109 8.95 2.69 -11.47
CA GLU A 109 8.43 2.70 -12.84
C GLU A 109 7.54 3.91 -13.12
N PHE A 110 6.71 4.30 -12.14
CA PHE A 110 5.85 5.47 -12.27
C PHE A 110 6.68 6.76 -12.41
N LEU A 111 7.71 6.95 -11.58
CA LEU A 111 8.60 8.11 -11.65
C LEU A 111 9.38 8.16 -12.97
N GLN A 112 9.87 7.02 -13.47
CA GLN A 112 10.56 6.95 -14.76
C GLN A 112 9.64 7.35 -15.91
N LYS A 113 8.40 6.86 -15.94
CA LYS A 113 7.40 7.22 -16.96
C LYS A 113 7.05 8.70 -16.93
N THR A 114 6.91 9.28 -15.75
CA THR A 114 6.61 10.72 -15.58
C THR A 114 7.77 11.60 -16.05
N LYS A 115 9.03 11.24 -15.73
CA LYS A 115 10.23 11.92 -16.26
C LYS A 115 10.36 11.80 -17.77
N GLY A 116 10.03 10.64 -18.34
CA GLY A 116 10.01 10.44 -19.80
C GLY A 116 8.96 11.29 -20.51
N ARG A 117 7.79 11.49 -19.90
CA ARG A 117 6.74 12.39 -20.43
C ARG A 117 7.09 13.87 -20.33
N SER A 118 7.78 14.29 -19.26
CA SER A 118 8.28 15.67 -19.15
C SER A 118 9.41 15.94 -20.14
N ALA A 119 10.25 14.95 -20.45
CA ALA A 119 11.29 15.09 -21.47
C ALA A 119 10.72 15.08 -22.91
N GLY A 120 9.67 14.30 -23.17
CA GLY A 120 9.02 14.21 -24.48
C GLY A 120 8.00 15.32 -24.81
N SER A 121 7.82 16.31 -23.93
CA SER A 121 6.96 17.49 -24.18
C SER A 121 7.76 18.78 -24.45
N ALA A 122 9.09 18.67 -24.50
CA ALA A 122 10.01 19.80 -24.72
C ALA A 122 10.50 19.92 -26.17
N GLU A 123 9.67 19.55 -27.16
CA GLU A 123 9.85 20.01 -28.53
C GLU A 123 8.59 20.74 -29.00
N PRO A 124 8.52 22.08 -28.83
CA PRO A 124 7.71 22.89 -29.72
C PRO A 124 8.43 22.87 -31.07
N GLY A 125 8.01 21.95 -31.94
CA GLY A 125 8.31 22.05 -33.36
C GLY A 125 7.70 23.34 -33.90
N CYS A 126 8.52 24.37 -34.09
CA CYS A 126 8.18 25.56 -34.87
C CYS A 126 9.46 26.20 -35.43
N CYS A 127 9.78 25.88 -36.68
CA CYS A 127 9.88 26.77 -37.85
C CYS A 127 10.64 26.04 -38.97
#